data_AF-A0A935EHA1-F1
#
_entry.id   AF-A0A935EHA1-F1
#
_cell.length_a   1.000
_cell.length_b   1.000
_cell.length_c   1.000
_cell.angle_alpha   90.00
_cell.angle_beta   90.00
_cell.angle_gamma   90.00
#
_symmetry.space_group_name_H-M   'P 1'
#
loop_
_entity.id
_entity.type
_entity.pdbx_description
1 polymer ?
#
loop_
_entity_poly.entity_id
_entity_poly.type
_entity_poly.pdbx_seq_one_letter_code
_entity_poly.pdbx_strand_id
1 'polypeptide(L)'
;MVYPFTWLIFGVWFVDRYSQAEHFLLAGVFASIYFLTFYVTTLISRLATDRTSLPEIAGMMLTNSFIYYGLGYSILDSRVELQRFEGVFTIAHAAFHSVVAQVVSRLKENAVDLVQVLTILIITFATIAVPVQFDGNFVTLIWSVEAALLFYFGRTRQVRFFEYFAYPLMFLAGFSKCIDWVGVYSERGYVAPEFALRPMANGDLVTSLVFVVAFAFIYFANREDNESVLDASMVKPFGCLTAMAGLFALYNAFRMEIGNFFHLEAALRGSTITGIPDIFRFNSVRRSTTRWCFS
;
A
#
# COMPACT_ATOMS: atom_id res chain seq x y z
N MET A 1 6.41 -20.56 -26.91
CA MET A 1 6.06 -19.30 -26.20
C MET A 1 7.12 -18.26 -26.52
N VAL A 2 6.74 -17.10 -27.06
CA VAL A 2 7.69 -16.02 -27.45
C VAL A 2 7.57 -14.80 -26.52
N TYR A 3 6.49 -14.70 -25.74
CA TYR A 3 6.13 -13.48 -25.03
C TYR A 3 7.11 -12.98 -23.94
N PRO A 4 7.85 -13.83 -23.19
CA PRO A 4 8.81 -13.31 -22.21
C PRO A 4 9.98 -12.58 -22.86
N PHE A 5 10.43 -13.03 -24.04
CA PHE A 5 11.50 -12.37 -24.78
C PHE A 5 11.07 -11.01 -25.33
N THR A 6 9.81 -10.90 -25.78
CA THR A 6 9.26 -9.62 -26.24
C THR A 6 9.24 -8.60 -25.10
N TRP A 7 8.75 -8.99 -23.92
CA TRP A 7 8.78 -8.12 -22.75
C TRP A 7 10.20 -7.77 -22.31
N LEU A 8 11.13 -8.71 -22.39
CA LEU A 8 12.54 -8.47 -22.06
C LEU A 8 13.17 -7.45 -23.01
N ILE A 9 12.99 -7.61 -24.32
CA ILE A 9 13.54 -6.69 -25.33
C ILE A 9 12.96 -5.29 -25.11
N PHE A 10 11.63 -5.19 -24.93
CA PHE A 10 10.98 -3.90 -24.66
C PHE A 10 11.44 -3.30 -23.34
N GLY A 11 11.59 -4.11 -22.28
CA GLY A 11 12.06 -3.67 -20.97
C GLY A 11 13.49 -3.16 -20.99
N VAL A 12 14.40 -3.83 -21.71
CA VAL A 12 15.79 -3.37 -21.89
C VAL A 12 15.82 -2.02 -22.61
N TRP A 13 15.06 -1.89 -23.71
CA TRP A 13 14.94 -0.60 -24.40
C TRP A 13 14.33 0.48 -23.50
N PHE A 14 13.30 0.13 -22.72
CA PHE A 14 12.62 1.07 -21.84
C PHE A 14 13.58 1.64 -20.78
N VAL A 15 14.40 0.79 -20.18
CA VAL A 15 15.37 1.24 -19.17
C VAL A 15 16.53 2.04 -19.78
N ASP A 16 17.05 1.64 -20.95
CA ASP A 16 18.25 2.25 -21.53
C ASP A 16 17.97 3.51 -22.37
N ARG A 17 16.79 3.60 -23.00
CA ARG A 17 16.52 4.57 -24.09
C ARG A 17 15.21 5.34 -23.97
N TYR A 18 14.35 5.01 -23.01
CA TYR A 18 13.08 5.71 -22.90
C TYR A 18 13.29 7.20 -22.60
N SER A 19 12.51 8.04 -23.28
CA SER A 19 12.47 9.48 -23.07
C SER A 19 11.01 9.90 -23.10
N GLN A 20 10.53 10.49 -22.00
CA GLN A 20 9.12 10.88 -21.89
C GLN A 20 8.68 11.87 -22.99
N ALA A 21 9.59 12.69 -23.51
CA ALA A 21 9.29 13.69 -24.53
C ALA A 21 9.04 13.04 -25.90
N GLU A 22 9.81 12.01 -26.25
CA GLU A 22 9.81 11.40 -27.57
C GLU A 22 8.97 10.12 -27.63
N HIS A 23 8.96 9.35 -26.54
CA HIS A 23 8.57 7.94 -26.57
C HIS A 23 7.31 7.62 -25.78
N PHE A 24 6.70 8.58 -25.07
CA PHE A 24 5.56 8.32 -24.18
C PHE A 24 4.41 7.59 -24.88
N LEU A 25 3.90 8.14 -25.99
CA LEU A 25 2.78 7.53 -26.72
C LEU A 25 3.18 6.20 -27.36
N LEU A 26 4.36 6.14 -27.95
CA LEU A 26 4.89 4.94 -28.60
C LEU A 26 5.00 3.78 -27.60
N ALA A 27 5.61 4.03 -26.44
CA ALA A 27 5.78 3.04 -25.39
C ALA A 27 4.43 2.55 -24.84
N GLY A 28 3.50 3.47 -24.57
CA GLY A 28 2.18 3.12 -24.05
C GLY A 28 1.34 2.30 -25.02
N VAL A 29 1.32 2.69 -26.30
CA VAL A 29 0.61 1.96 -27.36
C VAL A 29 1.23 0.58 -27.59
N PHE A 30 2.56 0.52 -27.69
CA PHE A 30 3.29 -0.74 -27.86
C PHE A 30 2.98 -1.69 -26.69
N ALA A 31 3.19 -1.26 -25.44
CA ALA A 31 2.92 -2.07 -24.26
C ALA A 31 1.47 -2.59 -24.23
N SER A 32 0.49 -1.74 -24.60
CA SER A 32 -0.93 -2.12 -24.62
C SER A 32 -1.25 -3.15 -25.71
N ILE A 33 -0.68 -3.01 -26.92
CA ILE A 33 -0.86 -3.98 -28.00
C ILE A 33 -0.30 -5.34 -27.61
N TYR A 34 0.90 -5.40 -27.04
CA TYR A 34 1.52 -6.68 -26.65
C TYR A 34 0.80 -7.31 -25.46
N PHE A 35 0.42 -6.51 -24.47
CA PHE A 35 -0.42 -6.99 -23.38
C PHE A 35 -1.68 -7.66 -23.92
N LEU A 36 -2.45 -6.98 -24.75
CA LEU A 36 -3.69 -7.53 -25.33
C LEU A 36 -3.42 -8.76 -26.20
N THR A 37 -2.37 -8.73 -27.03
CA THR A 37 -2.02 -9.86 -27.91
C THR A 37 -1.73 -11.13 -27.11
N PHE A 38 -0.86 -11.04 -26.09
CA PHE A 38 -0.52 -12.20 -25.28
C PHE A 38 -1.68 -12.63 -24.39
N TYR A 39 -2.41 -11.66 -23.84
CA TYR A 39 -3.56 -11.92 -23.00
C TYR A 39 -4.67 -12.67 -23.77
N VAL A 40 -5.03 -12.19 -24.96
CA VAL A 40 -6.02 -12.83 -25.84
C VAL A 40 -5.53 -14.19 -26.32
N THR A 41 -4.25 -14.32 -26.67
CA THR A 41 -3.70 -15.60 -27.13
C THR A 41 -3.75 -16.66 -26.02
N THR A 42 -3.37 -16.32 -24.79
CA THR A 42 -3.47 -17.23 -23.62
C THR A 42 -4.93 -17.55 -23.29
N LEU A 43 -5.82 -16.56 -23.44
CA LEU A 43 -7.25 -16.75 -23.21
C LEU A 43 -7.86 -17.71 -24.24
N ILE A 44 -7.61 -17.49 -25.53
CA ILE A 44 -8.06 -18.36 -26.61
C ILE A 44 -7.45 -19.74 -26.47
N SER A 45 -6.16 -19.87 -26.14
CA SER A 45 -5.54 -21.19 -26.00
C SER A 45 -6.23 -22.00 -24.92
N ARG A 46 -6.56 -21.42 -23.77
CA ARG A 46 -7.31 -22.09 -22.70
C ARG A 46 -8.77 -22.37 -23.07
N LEU A 47 -9.44 -21.44 -23.76
CA LEU A 47 -10.85 -21.63 -24.10
C LEU A 47 -11.04 -22.66 -25.22
N ALA A 48 -10.18 -22.63 -26.24
CA ALA A 48 -10.25 -23.50 -27.42
C ALA A 48 -9.54 -24.84 -27.23
N THR A 49 -8.54 -24.92 -26.35
CA THR A 49 -7.72 -26.13 -26.16
C THR A 49 -7.50 -26.41 -24.68
N ASP A 50 -7.95 -27.57 -24.18
CA ASP A 50 -7.72 -27.95 -22.77
C ASP A 50 -6.28 -28.49 -22.52
N ARG A 51 -5.33 -28.21 -23.43
CA ARG A 51 -3.95 -28.72 -23.37
C ARG A 51 -3.03 -27.91 -22.46
N THR A 52 -3.37 -26.65 -22.21
CA THR A 52 -2.55 -25.78 -21.36
C THR A 52 -2.92 -26.01 -19.90
N SER A 53 -1.93 -26.32 -19.07
CA SER A 53 -2.15 -26.58 -17.64
C SER A 53 -2.52 -25.29 -16.90
N LEU A 54 -3.22 -25.41 -15.76
CA LEU A 54 -3.58 -24.24 -14.95
C LEU A 54 -2.36 -23.42 -14.50
N PRO A 55 -1.27 -24.02 -13.97
CA PRO A 55 -0.09 -23.25 -13.56
C PRO A 55 0.54 -22.48 -14.72
N GLU A 56 0.53 -23.06 -15.91
CA GLU A 56 1.06 -22.43 -17.12
C GLU A 56 0.24 -21.21 -17.51
N ILE A 57 -1.09 -21.34 -17.55
CA ILE A 57 -1.99 -20.20 -17.84
C ILE A 57 -1.90 -19.13 -16.77
N ALA A 58 -1.91 -19.53 -15.49
CA ALA A 58 -1.78 -18.61 -14.36
C ALA A 58 -0.47 -17.83 -14.46
N GLY A 59 0.66 -18.51 -14.67
CA GLY A 59 1.97 -17.88 -14.86
C GLY A 59 1.97 -16.91 -16.04
N MET A 60 1.37 -17.29 -17.17
CA MET A 60 1.25 -16.43 -18.34
C MET A 60 0.42 -15.17 -18.11
N MET A 61 -0.78 -15.32 -17.53
CA MET A 61 -1.67 -14.19 -17.29
C MET A 61 -1.12 -13.27 -16.20
N LEU A 62 -0.61 -13.83 -15.10
CA LEU A 62 -0.01 -13.06 -14.02
C LEU A 62 1.18 -12.27 -14.55
N THR A 63 2.18 -12.94 -15.14
CA THR A 63 3.42 -12.29 -15.60
C THR A 63 3.13 -11.22 -16.64
N ASN A 64 2.28 -11.50 -17.63
CA ASN A 64 1.90 -10.53 -18.65
C ASN A 64 1.21 -9.29 -18.04
N SER A 65 0.31 -9.49 -17.08
CA SER A 65 -0.41 -8.40 -16.42
C SER A 65 0.51 -7.57 -15.52
N PHE A 66 1.37 -8.20 -14.72
CA PHE A 66 2.31 -7.47 -13.86
C PHE A 66 3.34 -6.67 -14.65
N ILE A 67 3.87 -7.23 -15.74
CA ILE A 67 4.83 -6.50 -16.59
C ILE A 67 4.15 -5.31 -17.27
N TYR A 68 2.96 -5.51 -17.85
CA TYR A 68 2.19 -4.42 -18.46
C TYR A 68 1.86 -3.32 -17.44
N TYR A 69 1.38 -3.71 -16.26
CA TYR A 69 1.09 -2.78 -15.17
C TYR A 69 2.33 -1.99 -14.76
N GLY A 70 3.45 -2.66 -14.49
CA GLY A 70 4.68 -2.00 -14.06
C GLY A 70 5.20 -0.99 -15.09
N LEU A 71 5.23 -1.38 -16.36
CA LEU A 71 5.64 -0.47 -17.44
C LEU A 71 4.65 0.68 -17.64
N GLY A 72 3.34 0.40 -17.62
CA GLY A 72 2.30 1.42 -17.73
C GLY A 72 2.34 2.43 -16.59
N TYR A 73 2.56 1.95 -15.37
CA TYR A 73 2.80 2.77 -14.19
C TYR A 73 4.03 3.67 -14.38
N SER A 74 5.19 3.11 -14.75
CA SER A 74 6.41 3.89 -14.98
C SER A 74 6.29 4.90 -16.13
N ILE A 75 5.50 4.58 -17.17
CA ILE A 75 5.20 5.52 -18.26
C ILE A 75 4.38 6.71 -17.73
N LEU A 76 3.37 6.47 -16.88
CA LEU A 76 2.58 7.55 -16.27
C LEU A 76 3.41 8.39 -15.30
N ASP A 77 4.18 7.73 -14.42
CA ASP A 77 5.04 8.39 -13.42
C ASP A 77 6.12 9.27 -14.07
N SER A 78 6.53 8.96 -15.31
CA SER A 78 7.47 9.82 -16.05
C SER A 78 6.95 11.25 -16.31
N ARG A 79 5.65 11.52 -16.15
CA ARG A 79 5.08 12.86 -16.34
C ARG A 79 4.33 13.29 -15.09
N VAL A 80 4.80 14.36 -14.46
CA VAL A 80 4.21 14.94 -13.22
C VAL A 80 2.72 15.20 -13.36
N GLU A 81 2.24 15.66 -14.52
CA GLU A 81 0.82 15.93 -14.73
C GLU A 81 -0.07 14.67 -14.72
N LEU A 82 0.56 13.50 -14.94
CA LEU A 82 -0.10 12.20 -15.07
C LEU A 82 -0.01 11.32 -13.82
N GLN A 83 0.85 11.63 -12.85
CA GLN A 83 1.00 10.86 -11.61
C GLN A 83 -0.34 10.68 -10.87
N ARG A 84 -1.21 11.71 -10.89
CA ARG A 84 -2.58 11.63 -10.31
C ARG A 84 -3.50 10.57 -10.94
N PHE A 85 -3.15 10.02 -12.11
CA PHE A 85 -3.93 8.99 -12.80
C PHE A 85 -3.38 7.58 -12.57
N GLU A 86 -2.30 7.40 -11.80
CA GLU A 86 -1.73 6.08 -11.52
C GLU A 86 -2.73 5.16 -10.80
N GLY A 87 -3.46 5.69 -9.82
CA GLY A 87 -4.51 4.94 -9.12
C GLY A 87 -5.67 4.58 -10.05
N VAL A 88 -6.07 5.52 -10.92
CA VAL A 88 -7.07 5.29 -11.96
C VAL A 88 -6.63 4.20 -12.94
N PHE A 89 -5.37 4.23 -13.37
CA PHE A 89 -4.79 3.20 -14.23
C PHE A 89 -4.80 1.82 -13.56
N THR A 90 -4.44 1.76 -12.27
CA THR A 90 -4.47 0.54 -11.47
C THR A 90 -5.88 -0.05 -11.36
N ILE A 91 -6.88 0.79 -11.05
CA ILE A 91 -8.29 0.39 -11.02
C ILE A 91 -8.79 -0.01 -12.41
N ALA A 92 -8.43 0.72 -13.46
CA ALA A 92 -8.81 0.38 -14.83
C ALA A 92 -8.25 -1.00 -15.23
N HIS A 93 -7.05 -1.34 -14.79
CA HIS A 93 -6.45 -2.64 -15.03
C HIS A 93 -7.19 -3.76 -14.25
N ALA A 94 -7.56 -3.53 -12.98
CA ALA A 94 -8.42 -4.43 -12.23
C ALA A 94 -9.81 -4.61 -12.90
N ALA A 95 -10.40 -3.52 -13.38
CA ALA A 95 -11.68 -3.52 -14.08
C ALA A 95 -11.61 -4.28 -15.41
N PHE A 96 -10.50 -4.17 -16.16
CA PHE A 96 -10.26 -4.97 -17.36
C PHE A 96 -10.33 -6.47 -17.05
N HIS A 97 -9.65 -6.95 -16.01
CA HIS A 97 -9.72 -8.35 -15.61
C HIS A 97 -11.12 -8.76 -15.15
N SER A 98 -11.86 -7.88 -14.48
CA SER A 98 -13.26 -8.10 -14.08
C SER A 98 -14.18 -8.29 -15.28
N VAL A 99 -14.07 -7.43 -16.30
CA VAL A 99 -14.83 -7.57 -17.55
C VAL A 99 -14.50 -8.91 -18.22
N VAL A 100 -13.23 -9.27 -18.30
CA VAL A 100 -12.82 -10.56 -18.90
C VAL A 100 -13.36 -11.74 -18.09
N ALA A 101 -13.31 -11.70 -16.76
CA ALA A 101 -13.83 -12.76 -15.90
C ALA A 101 -15.33 -13.00 -16.14
N GLN A 102 -16.09 -11.91 -16.25
CA GLN A 102 -17.51 -11.97 -16.57
C GLN A 102 -17.75 -12.57 -17.95
N VAL A 103 -17.00 -12.16 -18.97
CA VAL A 103 -17.11 -12.74 -20.33
C VAL A 103 -16.78 -14.25 -20.29
N VAL A 104 -15.68 -14.65 -19.65
CA VAL A 104 -15.27 -16.06 -19.55
C VAL A 104 -16.32 -16.91 -18.86
N SER A 105 -16.87 -16.43 -17.73
CA SER A 105 -17.89 -17.16 -16.98
C SER A 105 -19.16 -17.43 -17.80
N ARG A 106 -19.46 -16.57 -18.78
CA ARG A 106 -20.60 -16.74 -19.70
C ARG A 106 -20.27 -17.62 -20.91
N LEU A 107 -19.00 -17.66 -21.34
CA LEU A 107 -18.58 -18.42 -22.52
C LEU A 107 -18.34 -19.91 -22.21
N LYS A 108 -17.87 -20.25 -21.01
CA LYS A 108 -17.53 -21.64 -20.65
C LYS A 108 -17.79 -21.88 -19.15
N GLU A 109 -18.89 -22.55 -18.83
CA GLU A 109 -19.30 -22.84 -17.44
C GLU A 109 -18.21 -23.58 -16.64
N ASN A 110 -17.42 -24.43 -17.31
CA ASN A 110 -16.35 -25.22 -16.68
C ASN A 110 -14.99 -24.50 -16.60
N ALA A 111 -14.90 -23.20 -16.92
CA ALA A 111 -13.65 -22.43 -16.84
C ALA A 111 -13.37 -21.84 -15.44
N VAL A 112 -13.77 -22.54 -14.38
CA VAL A 112 -13.67 -22.07 -12.99
C VAL A 112 -12.23 -21.67 -12.63
N ASP A 113 -11.25 -22.49 -12.99
CA ASP A 113 -9.84 -22.20 -12.68
C ASP A 113 -9.36 -20.88 -13.31
N LEU A 114 -9.83 -20.57 -14.53
CA LEU A 114 -9.46 -19.34 -15.23
C LEU A 114 -10.12 -18.12 -14.58
N VAL A 115 -11.38 -18.25 -14.18
CA VAL A 115 -12.09 -17.21 -13.41
C VAL A 115 -11.40 -16.99 -12.06
N GLN A 116 -10.87 -18.03 -11.41
CA GLN A 116 -10.09 -17.90 -10.18
C GLN A 116 -8.79 -17.13 -10.38
N VAL A 117 -8.02 -17.41 -11.44
CA VAL A 117 -6.81 -16.64 -11.78
C VAL A 117 -7.14 -15.16 -12.01
N LEU A 118 -8.21 -14.88 -12.75
CA LEU A 118 -8.68 -13.51 -12.98
C LEU A 118 -9.14 -12.83 -11.69
N THR A 119 -9.80 -13.57 -10.80
CA THR A 119 -10.24 -13.08 -9.48
C THR A 119 -9.04 -12.67 -8.63
N ILE A 120 -7.97 -13.47 -8.63
CA ILE A 120 -6.72 -13.12 -7.96
C ILE A 120 -6.16 -11.80 -8.52
N LEU A 121 -6.07 -11.65 -9.85
CA LEU A 121 -5.62 -10.40 -10.48
C LEU A 121 -6.48 -9.19 -10.10
N ILE A 122 -7.81 -9.35 -10.08
CA ILE A 122 -8.75 -8.28 -9.69
C ILE A 122 -8.48 -7.86 -8.24
N ILE A 123 -8.43 -8.81 -7.31
CA ILE A 123 -8.18 -8.53 -5.88
C ILE A 123 -6.82 -7.87 -5.70
N THR A 124 -5.78 -8.39 -6.37
CA THR A 124 -4.43 -7.85 -6.29
C THR A 124 -4.36 -6.40 -6.75
N PHE A 125 -4.83 -6.07 -7.95
CA PHE A 125 -4.74 -4.69 -8.45
C PHE A 125 -5.71 -3.74 -7.74
N ALA A 126 -6.89 -4.20 -7.32
CA ALA A 126 -7.76 -3.39 -6.46
C ALA A 126 -7.10 -3.05 -5.11
N THR A 127 -6.34 -3.98 -4.54
CA THR A 127 -5.59 -3.75 -3.30
C THR A 127 -4.42 -2.79 -3.52
N ILE A 128 -3.68 -2.93 -4.63
CA ILE A 128 -2.56 -2.04 -4.99
C ILE A 128 -3.05 -0.62 -5.28
N ALA A 129 -4.26 -0.45 -5.80
CA ALA A 129 -4.78 0.87 -6.14
C ALA A 129 -4.91 1.80 -4.93
N VAL A 130 -5.13 1.27 -3.72
CA VAL A 130 -5.28 2.08 -2.51
C VAL A 130 -3.98 2.84 -2.18
N PRO A 131 -2.83 2.18 -1.93
CA PRO A 131 -1.58 2.89 -1.68
C PRO A 131 -1.03 3.66 -2.87
N VAL A 132 -1.44 3.33 -4.10
CA VAL A 132 -1.08 4.10 -5.29
C VAL A 132 -1.88 5.41 -5.39
N GLN A 133 -3.15 5.41 -4.98
CA GLN A 133 -4.02 6.58 -5.12
C GLN A 133 -3.92 7.57 -3.95
N PHE A 134 -3.57 7.08 -2.77
CA PHE A 134 -3.58 7.84 -1.52
C PHE A 134 -2.19 7.94 -0.91
N ASP A 135 -1.84 9.12 -0.41
CA ASP A 135 -0.60 9.33 0.34
C ASP A 135 -0.62 8.52 1.65
N GLY A 136 0.52 8.02 2.11
CA GLY A 136 0.65 7.00 3.18
C GLY A 136 -0.27 7.19 4.39
N ASN A 137 -0.35 8.40 4.94
CA ASN A 137 -1.23 8.70 6.07
C ASN A 137 -2.73 8.43 5.81
N PHE A 138 -3.21 8.66 4.60
CA PHE A 138 -4.59 8.37 4.22
C PHE A 138 -4.84 6.88 4.06
N VAL A 139 -3.86 6.12 3.57
CA VAL A 139 -3.94 4.67 3.44
C VAL A 139 -4.17 4.03 4.81
N THR A 140 -3.33 4.39 5.79
CA THR A 140 -3.46 3.90 7.16
C THR A 140 -4.80 4.30 7.78
N LEU A 141 -5.27 5.53 7.52
CA LEU A 141 -6.55 6.02 8.03
C LEU A 141 -7.73 5.21 7.49
N ILE A 142 -7.80 5.03 6.17
CA ILE A 142 -8.88 4.29 5.49
C ILE A 142 -8.94 2.86 6.04
N TRP A 143 -7.81 2.14 6.05
CA TRP A 143 -7.78 0.75 6.53
C TRP A 143 -8.11 0.63 8.01
N SER A 144 -7.71 1.58 8.85
CA SER A 144 -8.04 1.56 10.28
C SER A 144 -9.54 1.68 10.51
N VAL A 145 -10.20 2.63 9.82
CA VAL A 145 -11.63 2.86 9.95
C VAL A 145 -12.42 1.68 9.36
N GLU A 146 -12.03 1.21 8.18
CA GLU A 146 -12.68 0.07 7.52
C GLU A 146 -12.56 -1.20 8.36
N ALA A 147 -11.37 -1.51 8.89
CA ALA A 147 -11.16 -2.64 9.78
C ALA A 147 -12.05 -2.56 11.03
N ALA A 148 -12.15 -1.39 11.66
CA ALA A 148 -13.00 -1.18 12.83
C ALA A 148 -14.48 -1.41 12.52
N LEU A 149 -14.97 -0.89 11.41
CA LEU A 149 -16.36 -1.07 10.97
C LEU A 149 -16.65 -2.54 10.62
N LEU A 150 -15.80 -3.17 9.82
CA LEU A 150 -15.95 -4.57 9.43
C LEU A 150 -15.92 -5.50 10.64
N PHE A 151 -15.01 -5.26 11.59
CA PHE A 151 -14.94 -6.04 12.82
C PHE A 151 -16.23 -5.90 13.64
N TYR A 152 -16.69 -4.66 13.85
CA TYR A 152 -17.91 -4.40 14.61
C TYR A 152 -19.17 -4.99 13.97
N PHE A 153 -19.34 -4.85 12.65
CA PHE A 153 -20.45 -5.47 11.94
C PHE A 153 -20.34 -7.00 11.91
N GLY A 154 -19.12 -7.54 11.79
CA GLY A 154 -18.86 -8.97 11.89
C GLY A 154 -19.35 -9.57 13.21
N ARG A 155 -19.05 -8.89 14.33
CA ARG A 155 -19.49 -9.30 15.68
C ARG A 155 -20.97 -9.03 15.94
N THR A 156 -21.45 -7.82 15.66
CA THR A 156 -22.82 -7.41 16.03
C THR A 156 -23.89 -8.07 15.15
N ARG A 157 -23.61 -8.29 13.86
CA ARG A 157 -24.57 -8.87 12.90
C ARG A 157 -24.33 -10.36 12.67
N GLN A 158 -23.37 -10.98 13.36
CA GLN A 158 -22.97 -12.39 13.21
C GLN A 158 -22.62 -12.80 11.77
N VAL A 159 -22.24 -11.84 10.92
CA VAL A 159 -21.78 -12.13 9.56
C VAL A 159 -20.28 -12.35 9.62
N ARG A 160 -19.87 -13.60 9.87
CA ARG A 160 -18.45 -14.04 10.01
C ARG A 160 -17.55 -13.54 8.89
N PHE A 161 -18.10 -13.41 7.68
CA PHE A 161 -17.39 -12.88 6.51
C PHE A 161 -16.75 -11.51 6.79
N PHE A 162 -17.44 -10.56 7.42
CA PHE A 162 -16.86 -9.23 7.67
C PHE A 162 -15.70 -9.29 8.66
N GLU A 163 -15.78 -10.14 9.69
CA GLU A 163 -14.69 -10.33 10.64
C GLU A 163 -13.45 -10.96 9.97
N TYR A 164 -13.63 -11.88 9.01
CA TYR A 164 -12.51 -12.42 8.22
C TYR A 164 -11.75 -11.35 7.45
N PHE A 165 -12.44 -10.36 6.85
CA PHE A 165 -11.79 -9.26 6.12
C PHE A 165 -11.21 -8.18 7.04
N ALA A 166 -11.72 -8.05 8.26
CA ALA A 166 -11.17 -7.11 9.22
C ALA A 166 -9.72 -7.46 9.58
N TYR A 167 -9.38 -8.74 9.79
CA TYR A 167 -8.04 -9.13 10.24
C TYR A 167 -6.90 -8.74 9.27
N PRO A 168 -6.97 -9.03 7.96
CA PRO A 168 -5.97 -8.54 7.01
C PRO A 168 -5.88 -7.02 6.95
N LEU A 169 -7.01 -6.31 7.03
CA LEU A 169 -7.02 -4.84 7.03
C LEU A 169 -6.39 -4.26 8.29
N MET A 170 -6.60 -4.87 9.45
CA MET A 170 -5.91 -4.48 10.69
C MET A 170 -4.39 -4.66 10.55
N PHE A 171 -3.96 -5.77 9.96
CA PHE A 171 -2.54 -6.01 9.69
C PHE A 171 -1.97 -4.98 8.71
N LEU A 172 -2.67 -4.71 7.60
CA LEU A 172 -2.28 -3.71 6.62
C LEU A 172 -2.18 -2.30 7.23
N ALA A 173 -3.17 -1.90 8.04
CA ALA A 173 -3.13 -0.62 8.76
C ALA A 173 -1.93 -0.53 9.71
N GLY A 174 -1.67 -1.61 10.48
CA GLY A 174 -0.53 -1.65 11.40
C GLY A 174 0.82 -1.61 10.66
N PHE A 175 0.95 -2.36 9.57
CA PHE A 175 2.15 -2.38 8.74
C PHE A 175 2.40 -1.03 8.06
N SER A 176 1.35 -0.44 7.47
CA SER A 176 1.39 0.92 6.91
C SER A 176 1.86 1.92 7.95
N LYS A 177 1.34 1.84 9.18
CA LYS A 177 1.76 2.76 10.25
C LYS A 177 3.22 2.60 10.66
N CYS A 178 3.73 1.37 10.65
CA CYS A 178 5.16 1.13 10.89
C CYS A 178 6.02 1.76 9.80
N ILE A 179 5.62 1.68 8.53
CA ILE A 179 6.33 2.33 7.41
C ILE A 179 6.28 3.85 7.57
N ASP A 180 5.09 4.42 7.84
CA ASP A 180 4.92 5.87 8.05
C ASP A 180 5.87 6.40 9.14
N TRP A 181 5.99 5.69 10.27
CA TRP A 181 6.90 6.09 11.35
C TRP A 181 8.37 6.02 10.95
N VAL A 182 8.78 5.02 10.17
CA VAL A 182 10.14 4.91 9.66
C VAL A 182 10.44 6.08 8.71
N GLY A 183 9.49 6.42 7.83
CA GLY A 183 9.57 7.56 6.91
C GLY A 183 9.78 8.87 7.65
N VAL A 184 8.84 9.24 8.53
CA VAL A 184 8.89 10.47 9.35
C VAL A 184 10.20 10.56 10.15
N TYR A 185 10.65 9.45 10.72
CA TYR A 185 11.89 9.42 11.47
C TYR A 185 13.12 9.64 10.59
N SER A 186 13.16 8.99 9.42
CA SER A 186 14.27 9.11 8.47
C SER A 186 14.39 10.51 7.90
N GLU A 187 13.27 11.20 7.65
CA GLU A 187 13.24 12.52 7.02
C GLU A 187 13.51 13.67 8.01
N ARG A 188 13.24 13.46 9.31
CA ARG A 188 13.34 14.46 10.39
C ARG A 188 14.69 15.20 10.48
N GLY A 189 15.77 14.62 9.96
CA GLY A 189 17.12 15.22 9.97
C GLY A 189 17.60 15.79 8.63
N TYR A 190 16.89 15.55 7.54
CA TYR A 190 17.35 15.88 6.17
C TYR A 190 16.51 16.96 5.50
N VAL A 191 15.26 17.13 5.94
CA VAL A 191 14.31 18.08 5.35
C VAL A 191 14.53 19.47 5.92
N ALA A 192 14.56 20.49 5.05
CA ALA A 192 14.73 21.88 5.47
C ALA A 192 13.59 22.30 6.42
N PRO A 193 13.85 23.22 7.37
CA PRO A 193 12.88 23.58 8.43
C PRO A 193 11.53 24.09 7.90
N GLU A 194 11.53 24.64 6.69
CA GLU A 194 10.35 25.15 5.98
C GLU A 194 9.38 24.05 5.51
N PHE A 195 9.88 22.83 5.34
CA PHE A 195 9.10 21.62 5.00
C PHE A 195 8.93 20.67 6.19
N ALA A 196 9.46 21.02 7.36
CA ALA A 196 9.27 20.22 8.56
C ALA A 196 7.79 20.21 8.98
N LEU A 197 7.31 19.03 9.38
CA LEU A 197 5.94 18.83 9.83
C LEU A 197 5.60 19.82 10.96
N ARG A 198 4.50 20.54 10.82
CA ARG A 198 3.99 21.41 11.88
C ARG A 198 3.62 20.54 13.08
N PRO A 199 4.26 20.72 14.25
CA PRO A 199 3.92 19.97 15.43
C PRO A 199 2.45 20.20 15.78
N MET A 200 1.76 19.17 16.25
CA MET A 200 0.34 19.21 16.67
C MET A 200 -0.69 19.50 15.56
N ALA A 201 -0.26 19.75 14.32
CA ALA A 201 -1.13 20.04 13.18
C ALA A 201 -0.62 19.36 11.90
N ASN A 202 -0.29 18.06 12.01
CA ASN A 202 0.16 17.24 10.90
C ASN A 202 -0.71 15.99 10.71
N GLY A 203 -0.67 15.44 9.50
CA GLY A 203 -1.43 14.24 9.12
C GLY A 203 -1.01 13.00 9.91
N ASP A 204 0.27 12.88 10.29
CA ASP A 204 0.77 11.71 11.03
C ASP A 204 0.12 11.57 12.40
N LEU A 205 -0.04 12.67 13.13
CA LEU A 205 -0.71 12.69 14.43
C LEU A 205 -2.19 12.33 14.28
N VAL A 206 -2.89 12.97 13.33
CA VAL A 206 -4.31 12.70 13.08
C VAL A 206 -4.54 11.23 12.74
N THR A 207 -3.76 10.69 11.79
CA THR A 207 -3.83 9.29 11.40
C THR A 207 -3.47 8.37 12.56
N SER A 208 -2.48 8.71 13.39
CA SER A 208 -2.14 7.92 14.58
C SER A 208 -3.28 7.89 15.59
N LEU A 209 -3.93 9.03 15.85
CA LEU A 209 -5.06 9.10 16.78
C LEU A 209 -6.26 8.31 16.26
N VAL A 210 -6.57 8.41 14.96
CA VAL A 210 -7.63 7.59 14.34
C VAL A 210 -7.31 6.10 14.44
N PHE A 211 -6.06 5.70 14.18
CA PHE A 211 -5.61 4.32 14.36
C PHE A 211 -5.80 3.84 15.82
N VAL A 212 -5.42 4.66 16.81
CA VAL A 212 -5.60 4.33 18.23
C VAL A 212 -7.08 4.19 18.58
N VAL A 213 -7.93 5.12 18.13
CA VAL A 213 -9.38 5.09 18.36
C VAL A 213 -10.00 3.84 17.71
N ALA A 214 -9.60 3.51 16.48
CA ALA A 214 -10.05 2.31 15.78
C ALA A 214 -9.69 1.03 16.54
N PHE A 215 -8.44 0.90 16.99
CA PHE A 215 -7.99 -0.28 17.74
C PHE A 215 -8.59 -0.37 19.14
N ALA A 216 -8.81 0.76 19.81
CA ALA A 216 -9.56 0.81 21.06
C ALA A 216 -11.02 0.39 20.85
N PHE A 217 -11.67 0.85 19.78
CA PHE A 217 -13.02 0.44 19.41
C PHE A 217 -13.10 -1.05 19.12
N ILE A 218 -12.17 -1.61 18.35
CA ILE A 218 -12.07 -3.07 18.10
C ILE A 218 -11.89 -3.83 19.41
N TYR A 219 -11.05 -3.34 20.32
CA TYR A 219 -10.88 -3.94 21.65
C TYR A 219 -12.19 -3.97 22.43
N PHE A 220 -12.93 -2.86 22.49
CA PHE A 220 -14.23 -2.81 23.17
C PHE A 220 -15.26 -3.72 22.51
N ALA A 221 -15.38 -3.71 21.18
CA ALA A 221 -16.27 -4.57 20.43
C ALA A 221 -15.95 -6.07 20.62
N ASN A 222 -14.67 -6.42 20.81
CA ASN A 222 -14.24 -7.79 21.07
C ASN A 222 -14.56 -8.27 22.50
N ARG A 223 -14.86 -7.36 23.44
CA ARG A 223 -15.25 -7.71 24.82
C ARG A 223 -16.73 -8.01 24.95
N GLU A 224 -17.55 -7.62 23.99
CA GLU A 224 -18.96 -8.00 23.96
C GLU A 224 -19.08 -9.51 23.70
N ASP A 225 -20.05 -10.16 24.36
CA ASP A 225 -20.32 -11.61 24.25
C ASP A 225 -21.00 -11.97 22.92
N ASN A 226 -20.45 -11.49 21.82
CA ASN A 226 -20.88 -11.77 20.46
C ASN A 226 -20.14 -12.99 19.90
N GLU A 227 -20.79 -13.73 18.98
CA GLU A 227 -20.12 -14.82 18.26
C GLU A 227 -18.88 -14.31 17.52
N SER A 228 -17.82 -15.11 17.57
CA SER A 228 -16.49 -14.78 17.07
C SER A 228 -16.06 -15.80 16.02
N VAL A 229 -15.31 -15.35 15.02
CA VAL A 229 -14.59 -16.25 14.10
C VAL A 229 -13.44 -16.96 14.82
N LEU A 230 -12.79 -16.29 15.77
CA LEU A 230 -11.73 -16.87 16.58
C LEU A 230 -12.32 -17.85 17.61
N ASP A 231 -11.57 -18.91 17.89
CA ASP A 231 -11.84 -19.83 18.99
C ASP A 231 -11.96 -19.06 20.32
N ALA A 232 -12.84 -19.54 21.22
CA ALA A 232 -13.12 -18.87 22.50
C ALA A 232 -11.86 -18.63 23.35
N SER A 233 -10.85 -19.50 23.23
CA SER A 233 -9.55 -19.35 23.89
C SER A 233 -8.71 -18.19 23.34
N MET A 234 -8.89 -17.83 22.06
CA MET A 234 -8.11 -16.82 21.34
C MET A 234 -8.73 -15.42 21.39
N VAL A 235 -10.02 -15.30 21.73
CA VAL A 235 -10.72 -14.00 21.84
C VAL A 235 -10.07 -13.07 22.86
N LYS A 236 -9.71 -13.58 24.04
CA LYS A 236 -9.05 -12.77 25.10
C LYS A 236 -7.61 -12.38 24.73
N PRO A 237 -6.73 -13.29 24.29
CA PRO A 237 -5.41 -12.94 23.76
C PRO A 237 -5.45 -11.93 22.62
N PHE A 238 -6.38 -12.09 21.68
CA PHE A 238 -6.56 -11.15 20.56
C PHE A 238 -6.92 -9.75 21.06
N GLY A 239 -7.89 -9.63 21.97
CA GLY A 239 -8.22 -8.35 22.58
C GLY A 239 -7.04 -7.70 23.31
N CYS A 240 -6.22 -8.50 24.00
CA CYS A 240 -5.01 -7.98 24.63
C CYS A 240 -4.02 -7.44 23.58
N LEU A 241 -3.80 -8.19 22.49
CA LEU A 241 -2.93 -7.80 21.40
C LEU A 241 -3.39 -6.50 20.72
N THR A 242 -4.69 -6.35 20.47
CA THR A 242 -5.24 -5.13 19.86
C THR A 242 -5.11 -3.91 20.78
N ALA A 243 -5.36 -4.09 22.08
CA ALA A 243 -5.13 -3.05 23.07
C ALA A 243 -3.64 -2.67 23.17
N MET A 244 -2.74 -3.65 23.16
CA MET A 244 -1.29 -3.41 23.15
C MET A 244 -0.86 -2.65 21.90
N ALA A 245 -1.36 -3.01 20.72
CA ALA A 245 -1.06 -2.32 19.47
C ALA A 245 -1.55 -0.87 19.51
N GLY A 246 -2.78 -0.62 19.99
CA GLY A 246 -3.32 0.72 20.18
C GLY A 246 -2.51 1.57 21.17
N LEU A 247 -2.15 1.02 22.32
CA LEU A 247 -1.32 1.72 23.32
C LEU A 247 0.09 2.00 22.80
N PHE A 248 0.69 1.05 22.09
CA PHE A 248 1.99 1.23 21.45
C PHE A 248 1.95 2.33 20.38
N ALA A 249 0.89 2.38 19.57
CA ALA A 249 0.67 3.43 18.60
C ALA A 249 0.47 4.80 19.25
N LEU A 250 -0.29 4.87 20.35
CA LEU A 250 -0.50 6.09 21.11
C LEU A 250 0.82 6.64 21.69
N TYR A 251 1.63 5.76 22.29
CA TYR A 251 2.96 6.12 22.78
C TYR A 251 3.84 6.67 21.64
N ASN A 252 3.88 5.97 20.50
CA ASN A 252 4.69 6.41 19.36
C ASN A 252 4.20 7.72 18.75
N ALA A 253 2.88 7.95 18.68
CA ALA A 253 2.31 9.20 18.19
C ALA A 253 2.86 10.40 18.97
N PHE A 254 2.73 10.38 20.30
CA PHE A 254 3.24 11.46 21.15
C PHE A 254 4.77 11.53 21.16
N ARG A 255 5.45 10.38 21.17
CA ARG A 255 6.92 10.33 21.06
C ARG A 255 7.41 11.03 19.80
N MET A 256 6.77 10.77 18.66
CA MET A 256 7.13 11.38 17.39
C MET A 256 6.82 12.87 17.36
N GLU A 257 5.68 13.31 17.89
CA GLU A 257 5.34 14.74 17.96
C GLU A 257 6.30 15.54 18.82
N ILE A 258 6.65 15.02 20.00
CA ILE A 258 7.63 15.65 20.88
C ILE A 258 8.98 15.74 20.17
N GLY A 259 9.38 14.68 19.46
CA GLY A 259 10.58 14.69 18.63
C GLY A 259 10.54 15.75 17.53
N ASN A 260 9.46 15.83 16.77
CA ASN A 260 9.26 16.81 15.70
C ASN A 260 9.34 18.25 16.24
N PHE A 261 8.72 18.52 17.39
CA PHE A 261 8.76 19.82 18.05
C PHE A 261 10.19 20.27 18.38
N PHE A 262 10.97 19.43 19.08
CA PHE A 262 12.34 19.79 19.46
C PHE A 262 13.28 19.89 18.26
N HIS A 263 13.08 19.08 17.22
CA HIS A 263 13.86 19.18 15.99
C HIS A 263 13.59 20.50 15.26
N LEU A 264 12.32 20.89 15.12
CA LEU A 264 11.95 22.17 14.50
C LEU A 264 12.53 23.36 15.28
N GLU A 265 12.43 23.33 16.61
CA GLU A 265 12.99 24.36 17.46
C GLU A 265 14.52 24.48 17.33
N ALA A 266 15.24 23.36 17.30
CA ALA A 266 16.69 23.35 17.10
C ALA A 266 17.08 23.87 15.70
N ALA A 267 16.30 23.54 14.68
CA ALA A 267 16.57 23.98 13.32
C ALA A 267 16.34 25.49 13.14
N LEU A 268 15.28 26.04 13.74
CA LEU A 268 15.00 27.49 13.77
C LEU A 268 16.07 28.29 14.52
N ARG A 269 16.72 27.67 15.52
CA ARG A 269 17.83 28.28 16.30
C ARG A 269 19.18 28.24 15.57
N GLY A 270 19.24 27.75 14.34
CA GLY A 270 20.48 27.67 13.55
C GLY A 270 21.46 26.59 14.02
N SER A 271 21.03 25.68 14.88
CA SER A 271 21.83 24.50 15.26
C SER A 271 21.62 23.39 14.23
N THR A 272 22.60 23.15 13.38
CA THR A 272 22.61 22.00 12.46
C THR A 272 22.70 20.71 13.28
N ILE A 273 21.61 19.95 13.37
CA ILE A 273 21.64 18.60 13.94
C ILE A 273 22.28 17.69 12.88
N THR A 274 23.62 17.57 12.90
CA THR A 274 24.34 16.60 12.06
C THR A 274 24.45 15.27 12.80
N GLY A 275 23.76 14.24 12.32
CA GLY A 275 23.92 12.86 12.78
C GLY A 275 22.71 11.99 12.43
N ILE A 276 22.96 10.70 12.10
CA ILE A 276 21.90 9.70 11.98
C ILE A 276 21.15 9.69 13.31
N PRO A 277 19.84 9.99 13.33
CA PRO A 277 19.09 9.95 14.57
C PRO A 277 19.12 8.49 15.07
N ASP A 278 19.61 8.32 16.30
CA ASP A 278 19.75 7.01 16.95
C ASP A 278 18.39 6.63 17.56
N ILE A 279 17.85 5.48 17.13
CA ILE A 279 16.47 5.03 17.39
C ILE A 279 16.20 4.90 18.91
N PHE A 280 17.27 4.73 19.69
CA PHE A 280 17.23 4.46 21.12
C PHE A 280 17.78 5.57 22.03
N ARG A 281 18.28 6.70 21.49
CA ARG A 281 18.83 7.79 22.32
C ARG A 281 18.12 9.11 22.12
N PHE A 282 17.46 9.59 23.18
CA PHE A 282 16.91 10.94 23.33
C PHE A 282 17.96 12.04 23.58
N ASN A 283 19.25 11.71 23.63
CA ASN A 283 20.35 12.66 23.84
C ASN A 283 21.23 12.65 22.58
N SER A 284 21.49 13.76 21.89
CA SER A 284 21.90 15.04 22.44
C SER A 284 21.71 16.17 21.41
N VAL A 285 21.05 17.25 21.81
CA VAL A 285 21.43 18.57 21.30
C VAL A 285 22.85 18.80 21.80
N ARG A 286 23.85 18.45 21.00
CA ARG A 286 25.22 18.87 21.27
C ARG A 286 25.24 20.37 21.00
N ARG A 287 24.98 21.19 22.03
CA ARG A 287 25.24 22.64 21.98
C ARG A 287 26.69 22.80 21.55
N SER A 288 26.93 23.20 20.31
CA SER A 288 28.18 23.85 19.97
C SER A 288 28.18 25.15 20.76
N THR A 289 28.80 25.14 21.93
CA THR A 289 29.20 26.37 22.60
C THR A 289 30.17 27.07 21.66
N THR A 290 29.67 28.03 20.88
CA THR A 290 30.49 29.12 20.36
C THR A 290 31.09 29.82 21.58
N ARG A 291 32.32 29.43 21.93
CA ARG A 291 33.17 30.24 22.81
C ARG A 291 33.42 31.54 22.08
N TRP A 292 32.69 32.57 22.48
CA TRP A 292 33.19 33.93 22.38
C TRP A 292 34.42 34.03 23.28
N CYS A 293 35.61 34.05 22.67
CA CYS A 293 36.79 34.61 23.32
C CYS A 293 37.25 35.79 22.46
N PHE A 294 36.97 36.99 22.98
CA PHE A 294 37.71 38.21 22.70
C PHE A 294 39.19 38.00 23.01
N SER A 295 40.07 38.33 22.07
CA SER A 295 41.33 39.10 22.22
C SER A 295 42.07 39.07 20.88
#